data_AF-W3ARW2-F1
#
_entry.id   AF-W3ARW2-F1
#
_cell.length_a   1.000
_cell.length_b   1.000
_cell.length_c   1.000
_cell.angle_alpha   90.00
_cell.angle_beta   90.00
_cell.angle_gamma   90.00
#
_symmetry.space_group_name_H-M   'P 1'
#
loop_
_entity.id
_entity.type
_entity.pdbx_description
1 polymer ?
#
loop_
_entity_poly.entity_id
_entity_poly.type
_entity_poly.pdbx_seq_one_letter_code
_entity_poly.pdbx_strand_id
1 'polypeptide(L)'
;MLSKNLKAFRLSVVLALIISLFSITSFAGYWTFDFGDWYYIDDYGNVATNRWVGNYYLGSDGAMLINSWTPDGYYVGSDGAWDGQPSRYSSGYSSSSSSSSYVTTSGTYYGCLHDSGYGIAHLDSVSISGDVLTVTGTLDYYPGDNWENTTQMSYGTYQFKLSGQTRYGEGTDEGFYSMSKSDFIYSTGPVLYITVANGVATELCYGA
;
A
#
# COMPACT_ATOMS: atom_id res chain seq x y z
N MET A 1 36.40 58.86 -29.36
CA MET A 1 35.83 57.87 -28.42
C MET A 1 34.55 57.19 -28.91
N LEU A 2 33.75 57.82 -29.80
CA LEU A 2 32.45 57.30 -30.23
C LEU A 2 32.48 55.98 -31.05
N SER A 3 33.54 55.72 -31.83
CA SER A 3 33.59 54.59 -32.78
C SER A 3 33.89 53.23 -32.17
N LYS A 4 34.58 53.18 -31.02
CA LYS A 4 34.88 51.92 -30.31
C LYS A 4 33.62 51.34 -29.64
N ASN A 5 32.79 52.22 -29.07
CA ASN A 5 31.54 51.83 -28.42
C ASN A 5 30.48 51.41 -29.44
N LEU A 6 30.50 51.95 -30.67
CA LEU A 6 29.55 51.57 -31.73
C LEU A 6 29.81 50.16 -32.29
N LYS A 7 31.08 49.72 -32.35
CA LYS A 7 31.43 48.35 -32.77
C LYS A 7 31.10 47.33 -31.69
N ALA A 8 31.38 47.65 -30.42
CA ALA A 8 30.98 46.83 -29.29
C ALA A 8 29.45 46.71 -29.19
N PHE A 9 28.73 47.83 -29.39
CA PHE A 9 27.26 47.85 -29.42
C PHE A 9 26.68 47.04 -30.58
N ARG A 10 27.26 47.14 -31.78
CA ARG A 10 26.84 46.36 -32.96
C ARG A 10 27.11 44.87 -32.82
N LEU A 11 28.18 44.46 -32.13
CA LEU A 11 28.48 43.05 -31.89
C LEU A 11 27.52 42.46 -30.84
N SER A 12 27.19 43.20 -29.79
CA SER A 12 26.24 42.78 -28.76
C SER A 12 24.79 42.69 -29.27
N VAL A 13 24.37 43.60 -30.16
CA VAL A 13 23.03 43.56 -30.77
C VAL A 13 22.88 42.37 -31.72
N VAL A 14 23.93 42.02 -32.48
CA VAL A 14 23.91 40.85 -33.38
C VAL A 14 23.94 39.54 -32.60
N LEU A 15 24.70 39.45 -31.49
CA LEU A 15 24.71 38.24 -30.65
C LEU A 15 23.35 38.03 -29.96
N ALA A 16 22.69 39.10 -29.49
CA ALA A 16 21.35 39.02 -28.90
C ALA A 16 20.26 38.64 -29.94
N LEU A 17 20.39 39.11 -31.19
CA LEU A 17 19.49 38.74 -32.29
C LEU A 17 19.65 37.28 -32.74
N ILE A 18 20.85 36.70 -32.64
CA ILE A 18 21.09 35.29 -32.97
C ILE A 18 20.54 34.36 -31.86
N ILE A 19 20.65 34.76 -30.59
CA ILE A 19 20.07 33.99 -29.47
C ILE A 19 18.53 34.03 -29.51
N SER A 20 17.91 35.08 -30.04
CA SER A 20 16.45 35.17 -30.17
C SER A 20 15.84 34.35 -31.33
N LEU A 21 16.66 33.79 -32.23
CA LEU A 21 16.19 33.02 -33.39
C LEU A 21 16.27 31.49 -33.20
N PHE A 22 16.93 31.02 -32.15
CA PHE A 22 16.77 29.67 -31.67
C PHE A 22 15.63 29.66 -30.66
N SER A 23 14.39 29.62 -31.15
CA SER A 23 13.33 29.02 -30.35
C SER A 23 13.78 27.61 -30.05
N ILE A 24 14.27 27.35 -28.84
CA ILE A 24 14.43 25.99 -28.35
C ILE A 24 13.00 25.48 -28.31
N THR A 25 12.58 24.76 -29.35
CA THR A 25 11.29 24.09 -29.34
C THR A 25 11.38 23.08 -28.20
N SER A 26 10.84 23.42 -27.03
CA SER A 26 10.64 22.44 -25.98
C SER A 26 9.57 21.51 -26.50
N PHE A 27 9.98 20.37 -27.06
CA PHE A 27 9.06 19.26 -27.21
C PHE A 27 8.68 18.85 -25.80
N ALA A 28 7.40 18.92 -25.46
CA ALA A 28 6.91 18.24 -24.27
C ALA A 28 7.41 16.80 -24.35
N GLY A 29 8.00 16.30 -23.27
CA GLY A 29 8.59 14.97 -23.23
C GLY A 29 7.65 13.88 -23.77
N TYR A 30 8.24 12.78 -24.22
CA TYR A 30 7.53 11.74 -24.96
C TYR A 30 7.77 10.35 -24.36
N TRP A 31 6.77 9.49 -24.53
CA TRP A 31 6.83 8.09 -24.16
C TRP A 31 7.47 7.26 -25.28
N THR A 32 8.30 6.29 -24.92
CA THR A 32 8.89 5.32 -25.84
C THR A 32 8.84 3.93 -25.22
N PHE A 33 8.66 2.90 -26.05
CA PHE A 33 8.71 1.51 -25.64
C PHE A 33 10.00 0.89 -26.17
N ASP A 34 10.85 0.41 -25.29
CA ASP A 34 12.14 -0.19 -25.64
C ASP A 34 12.45 -1.33 -24.67
N PHE A 35 13.24 -2.32 -25.09
CA PHE A 35 13.63 -3.48 -24.26
C PHE A 35 12.50 -4.26 -23.55
N GLY A 36 11.23 -4.05 -23.93
CA GLY A 36 10.07 -4.69 -23.30
C GLY A 36 9.33 -3.82 -22.29
N ASP A 37 9.81 -2.61 -22.01
CA ASP A 37 9.26 -1.70 -21.00
C ASP A 37 8.98 -0.30 -21.58
N TRP A 38 8.15 0.46 -20.87
CA TRP A 38 7.87 1.86 -21.20
C TRP A 38 8.83 2.80 -20.47
N TYR A 39 9.32 3.80 -21.19
CA TYR A 39 10.19 4.86 -20.69
C TYR A 39 9.63 6.23 -21.09
N TYR A 40 9.98 7.25 -20.32
CA TYR A 40 9.65 8.64 -20.64
C TYR A 40 10.91 9.47 -20.82
N ILE A 41 10.99 10.20 -21.93
CA ILE A 41 12.10 11.11 -22.27
C ILE A 41 11.63 12.54 -22.03
N ASP A 42 12.34 13.28 -21.19
CA ASP A 42 12.02 14.69 -20.93
C ASP A 42 12.49 15.62 -22.06
N ASP A 43 12.09 16.89 -21.96
CA ASP A 43 12.35 17.93 -22.96
C ASP A 43 13.86 18.18 -23.22
N TYR A 44 14.73 17.68 -22.33
CA TYR A 44 16.19 17.76 -22.45
C TYR A 44 16.79 16.47 -23.02
N GLY A 45 15.97 15.48 -23.39
CA GLY A 45 16.40 14.19 -23.92
C GLY A 45 16.83 13.17 -22.85
N ASN A 46 16.53 13.41 -21.57
CA ASN A 46 16.92 12.50 -20.49
C ASN A 46 15.79 11.53 -20.15
N VAL A 47 16.16 10.29 -19.81
CA VAL A 47 15.20 9.30 -19.28
C VAL A 47 14.74 9.73 -17.89
N ALA A 48 13.43 9.72 -17.66
CA ALA A 48 12.86 9.90 -16.35
C ALA A 48 13.11 8.68 -15.45
N THR A 49 13.63 8.92 -14.25
CA THR A 49 13.88 7.87 -13.24
C THR A 49 13.43 8.35 -11.87
N ASN A 50 12.99 7.42 -11.02
CA ASN A 50 12.53 7.66 -9.65
C ASN A 50 11.51 8.79 -9.51
N ARG A 51 10.58 8.92 -10.46
CA ARG A 51 9.60 10.00 -10.49
C ARG A 51 8.30 9.59 -11.17
N TRP A 52 7.24 10.31 -10.83
CA TRP A 52 5.97 10.25 -11.52
C TRP A 52 5.99 11.06 -12.82
N VAL A 53 5.39 10.51 -13.87
CA VAL A 53 5.01 11.22 -15.10
C VAL A 53 3.51 10.94 -15.33
N GLY A 54 2.67 11.93 -15.05
CA GLY A 54 1.23 11.71 -14.99
C GLY A 54 0.89 10.70 -13.89
N ASN A 55 0.16 9.64 -14.25
CA ASN A 55 -0.24 8.57 -13.33
C ASN A 55 0.71 7.37 -13.32
N TYR A 56 1.91 7.49 -13.91
CA TYR A 56 2.85 6.39 -14.09
C TYR A 56 4.14 6.67 -13.34
N TYR A 57 4.69 5.67 -12.67
CA TYR A 57 5.96 5.81 -11.94
C TYR A 57 7.10 5.15 -12.69
N LEU A 58 8.19 5.88 -12.89
CA LEU A 58 9.40 5.39 -13.53
C LEU A 58 10.40 4.96 -12.44
N GLY A 59 10.84 3.71 -12.50
CA GLY A 59 11.79 3.10 -11.58
C GLY A 59 13.19 3.73 -11.61
N SER A 60 14.11 3.17 -10.84
CA SER A 60 15.49 3.65 -10.78
C SER A 60 16.28 3.45 -12.07
N ASP A 61 15.89 2.45 -12.85
CA ASP A 61 16.37 2.13 -14.20
C ASP A 61 15.61 2.88 -15.31
N GLY A 62 14.56 3.63 -14.94
CA GLY A 62 13.71 4.39 -15.85
C GLY A 62 12.57 3.59 -16.47
N ALA A 63 12.47 2.29 -16.19
CA ALA A 63 11.35 1.47 -16.65
C ALA A 63 10.08 1.85 -15.88
N MET A 64 8.96 1.93 -16.58
CA MET A 64 7.66 2.16 -15.98
C MET A 64 7.25 0.93 -15.16
N LEU A 65 6.88 1.14 -13.89
CA LEU A 65 6.39 0.07 -13.04
C LEU A 65 4.98 -0.37 -13.47
N ILE A 66 4.72 -1.67 -13.40
CA ILE A 66 3.41 -2.29 -13.60
C ILE A 66 3.13 -3.31 -12.48
N ASN A 67 1.87 -3.48 -12.10
CA ASN A 67 1.42 -4.45 -11.06
C ASN A 67 2.25 -4.42 -9.77
N SER A 68 2.75 -3.25 -9.39
CA SER A 68 3.79 -3.13 -8.35
C SER A 68 3.53 -1.93 -7.45
N TRP A 69 4.14 -1.95 -6.27
CA TRP A 69 4.15 -0.82 -5.37
C TRP A 69 5.31 0.13 -5.71
N THR A 70 5.04 1.43 -5.72
CA THR A 70 6.06 2.46 -5.86
C THR A 70 6.82 2.65 -4.55
N PRO A 71 8.07 3.19 -4.60
CA PRO A 71 8.86 3.46 -3.40
C PRO A 71 8.20 4.44 -2.41
N ASP A 72 7.33 5.34 -2.91
CA ASP A 72 6.55 6.30 -2.13
C ASP A 72 5.15 5.78 -1.73
N GLY A 73 4.88 4.51 -2.02
CA GLY A 73 3.80 3.75 -1.40
C GLY A 73 2.48 3.68 -2.14
N TYR A 74 2.43 4.05 -3.42
CA TYR A 74 1.23 3.92 -4.25
C TYR A 74 1.27 2.61 -5.04
N TYR A 75 0.11 2.07 -5.40
CA TYR A 75 0.03 0.87 -6.25
C TYR A 75 -0.24 1.28 -7.70
N VAL A 76 0.49 0.70 -8.65
CA VAL A 76 0.24 0.85 -10.09
C VAL A 76 -0.30 -0.45 -10.66
N GLY A 77 -1.37 -0.34 -11.45
CA GLY A 77 -2.09 -1.49 -12.01
C GLY A 77 -1.35 -2.21 -13.13
N SER A 78 -2.04 -3.14 -13.79
CA SER A 78 -1.46 -3.94 -14.89
C SER A 78 -1.12 -3.13 -16.14
N ASP A 79 -1.75 -1.96 -16.28
CA ASP A 79 -1.46 -0.96 -17.30
C ASP A 79 -0.42 0.08 -16.83
N GLY A 80 0.11 -0.06 -15.61
CA GLY A 80 1.07 0.85 -14.98
C GLY A 80 0.47 2.13 -14.43
N ALA A 81 -0.83 2.34 -14.57
CA ALA A 81 -1.49 3.53 -14.07
C ALA A 81 -1.78 3.40 -12.58
N TRP A 82 -1.54 4.47 -11.85
CA TRP A 82 -2.07 4.65 -10.52
C TRP A 82 -3.59 4.86 -10.57
N ASP A 83 -4.30 4.15 -9.70
CA ASP A 83 -5.76 4.10 -9.61
C ASP A 83 -6.39 5.25 -8.80
N GLY A 84 -5.58 6.21 -8.37
CA GLY A 84 -6.03 7.35 -7.56
C GLY A 84 -6.16 7.04 -6.06
N GLN A 85 -5.81 5.83 -5.63
CA GLN A 85 -5.84 5.47 -4.20
C GLN A 85 -4.69 6.11 -3.42
N PRO A 86 -4.93 6.63 -2.20
CA PRO A 86 -3.87 7.19 -1.37
C PRO A 86 -2.69 6.23 -1.18
N SER A 87 -1.51 6.80 -0.94
CA SER A 87 -0.32 5.99 -0.64
C SER A 87 -0.53 5.19 0.65
N ARG A 88 0.05 3.98 0.71
CA ARG A 88 0.09 3.14 1.91
C ARG A 88 0.85 3.77 3.08
N TYR A 89 1.53 4.90 2.84
CA TYR A 89 2.21 5.69 3.87
C TYR A 89 1.40 6.94 4.27
N SER A 90 0.28 7.24 3.61
CA SER A 90 -0.62 8.33 3.98
C SER A 90 -1.36 7.97 5.27
N SER A 91 -1.34 8.86 6.26
CA SER A 91 -1.96 8.71 7.58
C SER A 91 -3.50 8.64 7.59
N GLY A 92 -4.11 8.38 6.43
CA GLY A 92 -5.54 8.32 6.18
C GLY A 92 -5.93 7.52 4.94
N TYR A 93 -5.09 6.59 4.45
CA TYR A 93 -5.57 5.51 3.56
C TYR A 93 -6.39 4.51 4.37
N SER A 94 -7.51 5.01 4.88
CA SER A 94 -8.62 4.25 5.40
C SER A 94 -9.53 3.95 4.21
N SER A 95 -9.63 2.69 3.82
CA SER A 95 -10.75 2.20 3.02
C SER A 95 -12.03 2.45 3.82
N SER A 96 -12.65 3.60 3.58
CA SER A 96 -13.92 3.98 4.18
C SER A 96 -15.04 3.15 3.55
N SER A 97 -15.24 1.95 4.07
CA SER A 97 -16.59 1.52 4.41
C SER A 97 -16.86 2.06 5.80
N SER A 98 -17.26 3.33 5.91
CA SER A 98 -17.88 3.85 7.12
C SER A 98 -19.26 3.23 7.27
N SER A 99 -19.24 2.00 7.77
CA SER A 99 -20.27 1.43 8.61
C SER A 99 -19.48 0.64 9.63
N SER A 100 -19.45 1.11 10.89
CA SER A 100 -19.02 0.29 12.03
C SER A 100 -20.05 -0.85 12.16
N SER A 101 -19.97 -1.82 11.24
CA SER A 101 -20.69 -3.07 11.29
C SER A 101 -19.69 -4.07 11.81
N TYR A 102 -19.93 -4.55 13.02
CA TYR A 102 -19.19 -5.68 13.56
C TYR A 102 -19.16 -6.82 12.53
N VAL A 103 -18.04 -7.53 12.46
CA VAL A 103 -17.99 -8.79 11.73
C VAL A 103 -18.89 -9.77 12.47
N THR A 104 -20.02 -10.11 11.85
CA THR A 104 -21.02 -10.98 12.47
C THR A 104 -21.13 -12.37 11.85
N THR A 105 -20.54 -12.57 10.68
CA THR A 105 -20.57 -13.85 9.97
C THR A 105 -19.78 -14.88 10.78
N SER A 106 -20.40 -16.03 11.03
CA SER A 106 -19.75 -17.11 11.77
C SER A 106 -18.61 -17.73 10.95
N GLY A 107 -17.56 -18.15 11.64
CA GLY A 107 -16.36 -18.75 11.05
C GLY A 107 -15.10 -18.27 11.75
N THR A 108 -13.96 -18.59 11.17
CA THR A 108 -12.64 -18.21 11.69
C THR A 108 -11.99 -17.19 10.77
N TYR A 109 -11.51 -16.10 11.36
CA TYR A 109 -10.73 -15.07 10.69
C TYR A 109 -9.30 -15.14 11.20
N TYR A 110 -8.31 -15.05 10.33
CA TYR A 110 -6.92 -15.12 10.75
C TYR A 110 -5.97 -14.28 9.89
N GLY A 111 -4.83 -13.93 10.47
CA GLY A 111 -3.77 -13.18 9.81
C GLY A 111 -2.52 -13.10 10.67
N CYS A 112 -1.38 -12.85 10.04
CA CYS A 112 -0.08 -12.75 10.70
C CYS A 112 0.28 -11.30 11.05
N LEU A 113 0.86 -11.08 12.23
CA LEU A 113 1.40 -9.77 12.66
C LEU A 113 2.80 -9.49 12.11
N HIS A 114 3.45 -10.49 11.54
CA HIS A 114 4.78 -10.42 10.94
C HIS A 114 4.70 -10.98 9.53
N ASP A 115 5.54 -10.51 8.60
CA ASP A 115 5.61 -11.05 7.23
C ASP A 115 5.91 -12.56 7.30
N SER A 116 4.90 -13.36 6.99
CA SER A 116 4.98 -14.81 7.10
C SER A 116 5.76 -15.43 5.96
N GLY A 117 5.96 -14.74 4.83
CA GLY A 117 6.53 -15.33 3.61
C GLY A 117 5.68 -16.44 2.96
N TYR A 118 4.54 -16.81 3.58
CA TYR A 118 3.66 -17.91 3.17
C TYR A 118 2.38 -17.44 2.44
N GLY A 119 2.24 -16.15 2.16
CA GLY A 119 1.08 -15.59 1.45
C GLY A 119 -0.20 -15.53 2.28
N ILE A 120 -0.09 -15.62 3.61
CA ILE A 120 -1.19 -15.44 4.56
C ILE A 120 -1.53 -13.94 4.68
N ALA A 121 -2.78 -13.63 4.98
CA ALA A 121 -3.21 -12.27 5.30
C ALA A 121 -2.32 -11.58 6.35
N HIS A 122 -2.03 -10.30 6.16
CA HIS A 122 -1.13 -9.50 6.99
C HIS A 122 -1.90 -8.49 7.84
N LEU A 123 -1.62 -8.49 9.15
CA LEU A 123 -2.21 -7.59 10.13
C LEU A 123 -1.25 -6.46 10.45
N ASP A 124 -1.72 -5.23 10.27
CA ASP A 124 -0.94 -4.03 10.57
C ASP A 124 -1.12 -3.59 12.03
N SER A 125 -2.31 -3.81 12.58
CA SER A 125 -2.57 -3.51 13.99
C SER A 125 -3.66 -4.40 14.56
N VAL A 126 -3.49 -4.82 15.80
CA VAL A 126 -4.49 -5.51 16.60
C VAL A 126 -4.60 -4.75 17.92
N SER A 127 -5.81 -4.36 18.30
CA SER A 127 -6.05 -3.67 19.57
C SER A 127 -7.37 -4.11 20.19
N ILE A 128 -7.40 -4.13 21.51
CA ILE A 128 -8.62 -4.41 22.27
C ILE A 128 -8.93 -3.19 23.15
N SER A 129 -10.12 -2.62 22.96
CA SER A 129 -10.63 -1.52 23.78
C SER A 129 -12.03 -1.88 24.28
N GLY A 130 -12.20 -1.95 25.60
CA GLY A 130 -13.46 -2.38 26.20
C GLY A 130 -13.85 -3.78 25.70
N ASP A 131 -15.01 -3.90 25.07
CA ASP A 131 -15.54 -5.15 24.52
C ASP A 131 -15.42 -5.25 22.99
N VAL A 132 -14.48 -4.51 22.39
CA VAL A 132 -14.23 -4.49 20.95
C VAL A 132 -12.79 -4.87 20.66
N LEU A 133 -12.61 -5.90 19.83
CA LEU A 133 -11.35 -6.17 19.13
C LEU A 133 -11.38 -5.40 17.81
N THR A 134 -10.35 -4.61 17.55
CA THR A 134 -10.16 -3.89 16.28
C THR A 134 -8.89 -4.41 15.62
N VAL A 135 -9.02 -4.89 14.40
CA VAL A 135 -7.93 -5.39 13.55
C VAL A 135 -7.86 -4.54 12.30
N THR A 136 -6.68 -4.07 11.93
CA THR A 136 -6.43 -3.39 10.65
C THR A 136 -5.45 -4.21 9.86
N GLY A 137 -5.73 -4.45 8.58
CA GLY A 137 -4.93 -5.33 7.72
C GLY A 137 -5.79 -6.03 6.67
N THR A 138 -5.26 -7.09 6.08
CA THR A 138 -6.07 -8.12 5.40
C THR A 138 -6.42 -9.22 6.40
N LEU A 139 -7.49 -9.98 6.13
CA LEU A 139 -7.84 -11.17 6.92
C LEU A 139 -8.17 -12.30 5.96
N ASP A 140 -7.74 -13.51 6.30
CA ASP A 140 -8.24 -14.71 5.63
C ASP A 140 -9.47 -15.21 6.41
N TYR A 141 -10.55 -15.51 5.69
CA TYR A 141 -11.80 -16.01 6.24
C TYR A 141 -11.99 -17.48 5.89
N TYR A 142 -12.18 -18.30 6.92
CA TYR A 142 -12.49 -19.71 6.85
C TYR A 142 -13.88 -20.01 7.43
N PRO A 143 -14.84 -20.50 6.63
CA PRO A 143 -16.21 -20.75 7.11
C PRO A 143 -16.37 -21.97 8.04
N GLY A 144 -15.38 -22.87 8.12
CA GLY A 144 -15.42 -24.05 9.00
C GLY A 144 -15.60 -25.41 8.31
N ASP A 145 -15.84 -25.44 7.00
CA ASP A 145 -16.13 -26.68 6.26
C ASP A 145 -14.89 -27.33 5.60
N ASN A 146 -14.06 -26.55 4.90
CA ASN A 146 -12.81 -26.98 4.23
C ASN A 146 -11.84 -25.79 4.10
N TRP A 147 -10.57 -25.95 4.49
CA TRP A 147 -9.53 -24.91 4.41
C TRP A 147 -9.30 -24.37 2.99
N GLU A 148 -9.62 -25.16 1.96
CA GLU A 148 -9.54 -24.70 0.56
C GLU A 148 -10.55 -23.60 0.22
N ASN A 149 -11.61 -23.43 1.03
CA ASN A 149 -12.60 -22.36 0.86
C ASN A 149 -12.18 -21.04 1.55
N THR A 150 -10.92 -20.94 1.95
CA THR A 150 -10.39 -19.70 2.53
C THR A 150 -10.46 -18.57 1.52
N THR A 151 -11.07 -17.45 1.93
CA THR A 151 -11.14 -16.25 1.10
C THR A 151 -10.39 -15.11 1.78
N GLN A 152 -9.48 -14.47 1.06
CA GLN A 152 -8.82 -13.27 1.55
C GLN A 152 -9.77 -12.07 1.45
N MET A 153 -10.01 -11.45 2.59
CA MET A 153 -10.74 -10.20 2.71
C MET A 153 -9.86 -9.03 2.28
N SER A 154 -10.47 -8.00 1.70
CA SER A 154 -9.78 -6.77 1.31
C SER A 154 -9.05 -6.13 2.49
N TYR A 155 -8.08 -5.27 2.22
CA TYR A 155 -7.46 -4.50 3.30
C TYR A 155 -8.47 -3.56 3.95
N GLY A 156 -8.56 -3.54 5.27
CA GLY A 156 -9.46 -2.65 6.00
C GLY A 156 -9.37 -2.76 7.51
N THR A 157 -10.30 -2.09 8.18
CA THR A 157 -10.46 -2.15 9.63
C THR A 157 -11.69 -2.98 9.98
N TYR A 158 -11.47 -4.05 10.74
CA TYR A 158 -12.45 -5.04 11.15
C TYR A 158 -12.68 -4.95 12.65
N GLN A 159 -13.95 -4.83 13.05
CA GLN A 159 -14.34 -4.80 14.45
C GLN A 159 -15.09 -6.07 14.82
N PHE A 160 -14.66 -6.72 15.90
CA PHE A 160 -15.28 -7.93 16.42
C PHE A 160 -15.82 -7.66 17.82
N LYS A 161 -17.08 -8.03 18.05
CA LYS A 161 -17.70 -7.89 19.36
C LYS A 161 -17.17 -8.97 20.29
N LEU A 162 -16.63 -8.58 21.43
CA LEU A 162 -16.23 -9.47 22.53
C LEU A 162 -17.35 -9.56 23.56
N SER A 163 -17.34 -10.62 24.34
CA SER A 163 -18.27 -10.84 25.45
C SER A 163 -17.53 -11.32 26.69
N GLY A 164 -18.23 -11.39 27.83
CA GLY A 164 -17.70 -12.01 29.04
C GLY A 164 -17.46 -13.53 28.91
N GLN A 165 -17.82 -14.14 27.77
CA GLN A 165 -17.59 -15.56 27.46
C GLN A 165 -16.49 -15.76 26.41
N THR A 166 -15.93 -14.68 25.85
CA THR A 166 -14.83 -14.77 24.91
C THR A 166 -13.62 -15.40 25.59
N ARG A 167 -13.10 -16.48 25.01
CA ARG A 167 -11.90 -17.17 25.46
C ARG A 167 -10.67 -16.51 24.84
N TYR A 168 -9.58 -16.45 25.60
CA TYR A 168 -8.29 -15.95 25.15
C TYR A 168 -7.25 -17.04 25.39
N GLY A 169 -6.31 -17.22 24.47
CA GLY A 169 -5.34 -18.30 24.62
C GLY A 169 -4.29 -18.38 23.52
N GLU A 170 -3.50 -19.44 23.63
CA GLU A 170 -2.55 -19.89 22.62
C GLU A 170 -2.95 -21.27 22.11
N GLY A 171 -2.86 -21.45 20.80
CA GLY A 171 -3.21 -22.68 20.11
C GLY A 171 -1.93 -23.40 19.69
N THR A 172 -1.78 -24.64 20.12
CA THR A 172 -0.67 -25.50 19.73
C THR A 172 -1.21 -26.84 19.22
N ASP A 173 -0.30 -27.68 18.71
CA ASP A 173 -0.62 -29.07 18.34
C ASP A 173 -1.18 -29.90 19.53
N GLU A 174 -0.91 -29.47 20.76
CA GLU A 174 -1.39 -30.11 22.00
C GLU A 174 -2.77 -29.58 22.45
N GLY A 175 -3.26 -28.52 21.80
CA GLY A 175 -4.58 -27.95 22.04
C GLY A 175 -4.55 -26.46 22.43
N PHE A 176 -5.59 -26.02 23.13
CA PHE A 176 -5.80 -24.63 23.49
C PHE A 176 -5.40 -24.37 24.95
N TYR A 177 -4.42 -23.49 25.16
CA TYR A 177 -4.00 -23.02 26.48
C TYR A 177 -4.66 -21.67 26.78
N SER A 178 -5.59 -21.66 27.73
CA SER A 178 -6.31 -20.45 28.11
C SER A 178 -5.42 -19.46 28.86
N MET A 179 -5.58 -18.18 28.58
CA MET A 179 -4.97 -17.08 29.32
C MET A 179 -6.00 -15.99 29.66
N SER A 180 -5.61 -15.04 30.51
CA SER A 180 -6.47 -13.89 30.80
C SER A 180 -6.48 -12.91 29.63
N LYS A 181 -7.53 -12.09 29.54
CA LYS A 181 -7.60 -11.00 28.55
C LYS A 181 -6.41 -10.04 28.64
N SER A 182 -5.97 -9.72 29.86
CA SER A 182 -4.82 -8.85 30.07
C SER A 182 -3.54 -9.49 29.55
N ASP A 183 -3.32 -10.78 29.81
CA ASP A 183 -2.14 -11.49 29.32
C ASP A 183 -2.15 -11.57 27.79
N PHE A 184 -3.33 -11.81 27.20
CA PHE A 184 -3.50 -11.86 25.75
C PHE A 184 -3.13 -10.53 25.05
N ILE A 185 -3.52 -9.39 25.63
CA ILE A 185 -3.19 -8.06 25.07
C ILE A 185 -1.68 -7.82 25.01
N TYR A 186 -0.91 -8.40 25.94
CA TYR A 186 0.54 -8.28 26.00
C TYR A 186 1.29 -9.47 25.39
N SER A 187 0.58 -10.51 24.94
CA SER A 187 1.17 -11.66 24.24
C SER A 187 1.38 -11.35 22.76
N THR A 188 2.37 -12.01 22.16
CA THR A 188 2.69 -11.90 20.74
C THR A 188 2.83 -13.31 20.16
N GLY A 189 1.86 -13.73 19.35
CA GLY A 189 1.99 -14.91 18.50
C GLY A 189 2.22 -14.54 17.03
N PRO A 190 2.70 -15.48 16.21
CA PRO A 190 2.94 -15.21 14.79
C PRO A 190 1.63 -15.03 14.01
N VAL A 191 0.58 -15.79 14.36
CA VAL A 191 -0.74 -15.70 13.71
C VAL A 191 -1.84 -15.49 14.75
N LEU A 192 -2.72 -14.52 14.51
CA LEU A 192 -3.94 -14.30 15.28
C LEU A 192 -5.10 -15.05 14.61
N TYR A 193 -5.83 -15.82 15.40
CA TYR A 193 -7.09 -16.47 15.02
C TYR A 193 -8.25 -15.88 15.82
N ILE A 194 -9.36 -15.63 15.14
CA ILE A 194 -10.57 -15.01 15.68
C ILE A 194 -11.76 -15.87 15.27
N THR A 195 -12.33 -16.60 16.22
CA THR A 195 -13.52 -17.43 15.96
C THR A 195 -14.78 -16.62 16.29
N VAL A 196 -15.65 -16.46 15.30
CA VAL A 196 -16.93 -15.75 15.43
C VAL A 196 -18.07 -16.76 15.37
N ALA A 197 -19.02 -16.63 16.31
CA ALA A 197 -20.28 -17.36 16.29
C ALA A 197 -21.42 -16.43 16.70
N ASN A 198 -22.51 -16.46 15.94
CA ASN A 198 -23.73 -15.69 16.24
C ASN A 198 -23.48 -14.19 16.46
N GLY A 199 -22.58 -13.59 15.68
CA GLY A 199 -22.28 -12.16 15.78
C GLY A 199 -21.25 -11.75 16.82
N VAL A 200 -20.64 -12.69 17.54
CA VAL A 200 -19.71 -12.42 18.65
C VAL A 200 -18.45 -13.27 18.48
N ALA A 201 -17.28 -12.68 18.75
CA ALA A 201 -16.03 -13.42 18.83
C ALA A 201 -16.01 -14.27 20.11
N THR A 202 -16.04 -15.59 19.94
CA THR A 202 -16.07 -16.56 21.04
C THR A 202 -14.68 -16.98 21.49
N GLU A 203 -13.68 -16.87 20.63
CA GLU A 203 -12.29 -17.24 20.92
C GLU A 203 -11.32 -16.35 20.17
N LEU A 204 -10.33 -15.81 20.89
CA LEU A 204 -9.14 -15.19 20.33
C LEU A 204 -7.93 -16.04 20.70
N CYS A 205 -7.13 -16.41 19.70
CA CYS A 205 -6.06 -17.36 19.87
C CYS A 205 -4.83 -16.93 19.08
N TYR A 206 -3.66 -16.99 19.71
CA TYR A 206 -2.38 -16.89 19.01
C TYR A 206 -1.88 -18.31 18.69
N GLY A 207 -1.61 -18.61 17.43
CA GLY A 207 -1.11 -19.92 16.98
C GLY A 207 0.19 -19.80 16.20
N ALA A 208 0.90 -20.93 16.09
CA ALA A 208 2.13 -21.09 15.30
C ALA A 208 1.85 -21.38 13.83
#